data_AF-A0A0B0MF76-F1
#
_entry.id   AF-A0A0B0MF76-F1
#
_cell.length_a   1.000
_cell.length_b   1.000
_cell.length_c   1.000
_cell.angle_alpha   90.00
_cell.angle_beta   90.00
_cell.angle_gamma   90.00
#
_symmetry.space_group_name_H-M   'P 1'
#
loop_
_entity.id
_entity.type
_entity.pdbx_description
1 polymer ?
#
loop_
_entity_poly.entity_id
_entity_poly.type
_entity_poly.pdbx_seq_one_letter_code
_entity_poly.pdbx_strand_id
1 'polypeptide(L)'
;MDAQIWYAIFSTLFGGVLGAFRHVGEDNSIEQKNMAIFSQMWNEFICSLREEDLISNKDQELLLVPCSPSDDSVIRWPLFLLASKIPAALNIAKDSKRKEDAKLIKLINSDFYMHSAVVECYKTIKCLIDGLLEDEADKKIVLKIYDEVSNSLQQGKFLKEFKMSGMPLLSVKLEKWLKILMADHWDDEIYKAQITKALQGIMDTVTHDVMINGQK
;
A
#
# COMPACT_ATOMS: atom_id res chain seq x y z
N MET A 1 30.92 3.83 20.30
CA MET A 1 30.31 2.48 20.43
C MET A 1 30.45 1.81 19.07
N ASP A 2 30.97 0.59 19.00
CA ASP A 2 31.41 -0.05 17.75
C ASP A 2 30.21 -0.44 16.86
N ALA A 3 30.25 -0.10 15.57
CA ALA A 3 29.22 -0.47 14.59
C ALA A 3 29.03 -2.00 14.49
N GLN A 4 30.06 -2.77 14.88
CA GLN A 4 29.99 -4.23 14.97
C GLN A 4 29.02 -4.73 16.06
N ILE A 5 28.91 -4.02 17.18
CA ILE A 5 27.99 -4.37 18.27
C ILE A 5 26.55 -4.16 17.79
N TRP A 6 26.30 -3.03 17.12
CA TRP A 6 25.00 -2.74 16.52
C TRP A 6 24.61 -3.75 15.45
N TYR A 7 25.55 -4.12 14.56
CA TYR A 7 25.30 -5.13 13.53
C TYR A 7 24.99 -6.51 14.10
N ALA A 8 25.69 -6.94 15.16
CA ALA A 8 25.46 -8.23 15.80
C ALA A 8 24.09 -8.31 16.51
N ILE A 9 23.70 -7.23 17.20
CA ILE A 9 22.36 -7.11 17.79
C ILE A 9 21.30 -7.12 16.69
N PHE A 10 21.51 -6.35 15.63
CA PHE A 10 20.62 -6.25 14.46
C PHE A 10 20.42 -7.60 13.76
N SER A 11 21.51 -8.31 13.41
CA SER A 11 21.42 -9.59 12.71
C SER A 11 20.70 -10.66 13.53
N THR A 12 20.85 -10.60 14.85
CA THR A 12 20.23 -11.56 15.78
C THR A 12 18.73 -11.28 15.93
N LEU A 13 18.34 -10.02 16.11
CA LEU A 13 16.94 -9.62 16.21
C LEU A 13 16.21 -9.81 14.88
N PHE A 14 16.76 -9.30 13.77
CA PHE A 14 16.12 -9.37 12.46
C PHE A 14 16.07 -10.82 11.93
N GLY A 15 17.13 -11.60 12.14
CA GLY A 15 17.17 -13.02 11.79
C GLY A 15 16.20 -13.87 12.62
N GLY A 16 16.10 -13.60 13.93
CA GLY A 16 15.15 -14.27 14.82
C GLY A 16 13.70 -13.92 14.50
N VAL A 17 13.41 -12.65 14.24
CA VAL A 17 12.07 -12.14 13.89
C VAL A 17 11.63 -12.65 12.51
N LEU A 18 12.49 -12.61 11.48
CA LEU A 18 12.21 -13.20 10.17
C LEU A 18 12.04 -14.73 10.23
N GLY A 19 12.83 -15.40 11.09
CA GLY A 19 12.70 -16.84 11.33
C GLY A 19 11.37 -17.20 11.99
N ALA A 20 10.95 -16.41 12.98
CA ALA A 20 9.66 -16.59 13.66
C ALA A 20 8.47 -16.32 12.73
N PHE A 21 8.50 -15.25 11.93
CA PHE A 21 7.44 -14.93 10.96
C PHE A 21 7.30 -15.96 9.83
N ARG A 22 8.32 -16.79 9.56
CA ARG A 22 8.21 -17.90 8.59
C ARG A 22 7.61 -19.18 9.17
N HIS A 23 7.50 -19.31 10.49
CA HIS A 23 7.09 -20.54 11.16
C HIS A 23 5.77 -20.43 11.94
N VAL A 24 5.32 -19.21 12.24
CA VAL A 24 4.05 -18.98 12.92
C VAL A 24 3.02 -18.68 11.84
N GLY A 25 2.09 -19.62 11.62
CA GLY A 25 1.01 -19.50 10.63
C GLY A 25 -0.36 -19.85 11.22
N GLU A 26 -0.56 -19.71 12.53
CA GLU A 26 -1.77 -20.21 13.20
C GLU A 26 -2.47 -19.25 14.18
N ASP A 27 -1.92 -18.09 14.54
CA ASP A 27 -2.64 -17.14 15.42
C ASP A 27 -2.35 -15.66 15.11
N ASN A 28 -3.28 -15.04 14.37
CA ASN A 28 -3.24 -13.63 13.97
C ASN A 28 -3.09 -12.66 15.16
N SER A 29 -3.56 -13.03 16.36
CA SER A 29 -3.51 -12.15 17.54
C SER A 29 -2.10 -12.05 18.15
N ILE A 30 -1.33 -13.14 18.07
CA ILE A 30 0.05 -13.21 18.54
C ILE A 30 0.97 -12.50 17.55
N GLU A 31 0.73 -12.69 16.25
CA GLU A 31 1.47 -12.01 15.19
C GLU A 31 1.35 -10.48 15.28
N GLN A 32 0.14 -9.96 15.52
CA GLN A 32 -0.08 -8.52 15.70
C GLN A 32 0.66 -7.96 16.91
N LYS A 33 0.65 -8.67 18.04
CA LYS A 33 1.40 -8.26 19.24
C LYS A 33 2.91 -8.27 19.00
N ASN A 34 3.42 -9.33 18.35
CA ASN A 34 4.84 -9.44 18.02
C ASN A 34 5.26 -8.32 17.05
N MET A 35 4.40 -7.99 16.08
CA MET A 35 4.65 -6.89 15.15
C MET A 35 4.64 -5.53 15.87
N ALA A 36 3.70 -5.30 16.79
CA ALA A 36 3.67 -4.06 17.56
C ALA A 36 4.94 -3.87 18.40
N ILE A 37 5.38 -4.93 19.10
CA ILE A 37 6.63 -4.91 19.88
C ILE A 37 7.84 -4.67 18.97
N PHE A 38 7.88 -5.36 17.82
CA PHE A 38 8.95 -5.16 16.84
C PHE A 38 8.96 -3.73 16.30
N SER A 39 7.81 -3.18 15.92
CA SER A 39 7.72 -1.81 15.39
C SER A 39 8.18 -0.79 16.42
N GLN A 40 7.86 -0.99 17.70
CA GLN A 40 8.29 -0.10 18.77
C GLN A 40 9.82 -0.15 18.92
N MET A 41 10.40 -1.34 19.08
CA MET A 41 11.85 -1.52 19.18
C MET A 41 12.59 -0.97 17.96
N TRP A 42 12.08 -1.25 16.76
CA TRP A 42 12.65 -0.80 15.50
C TRP A 42 12.62 0.73 15.39
N ASN A 43 11.48 1.35 15.68
CA ASN A 43 11.34 2.80 15.59
C ASN A 43 12.26 3.52 16.58
N GLU A 44 12.38 3.02 17.82
CA GLU A 44 13.35 3.55 18.80
C GLU A 44 14.79 3.44 18.31
N PHE A 45 15.14 2.32 17.68
CA PHE A 45 16.47 2.14 17.08
C PHE A 45 16.72 3.15 15.93
N ILE A 46 15.76 3.32 15.03
CA ILE A 46 15.88 4.29 13.94
C ILE A 46 15.97 5.73 14.48
N CYS A 47 15.19 6.08 15.51
CA CYS A 47 15.30 7.36 16.19
C CYS A 47 16.68 7.57 16.81
N SER A 48 17.23 6.55 17.49
CA SER A 48 18.58 6.61 18.07
C SER A 48 19.65 6.84 16.99
N LEU A 49 19.56 6.15 15.83
CA LEU A 49 20.47 6.38 14.71
C LEU A 49 20.41 7.82 14.20
N ARG A 50 19.21 8.42 14.20
CA ARG A 50 19.03 9.80 13.78
C ARG A 50 19.56 10.79 14.82
N GLU A 51 19.35 10.55 16.10
CA GLU A 51 19.87 11.37 17.21
C GLU A 51 21.40 11.43 17.20
N GLU A 52 22.05 10.32 16.85
CA GLU A 52 23.50 10.22 16.67
C GLU A 52 24.00 10.74 15.29
N ASP A 53 23.11 11.37 14.50
CA ASP A 53 23.35 11.91 13.15
C ASP A 53 23.97 10.92 12.15
N LEU A 54 23.68 9.62 12.32
CA LEU A 54 24.19 8.54 11.45
C LEU A 54 23.36 8.37 10.17
N ILE A 55 22.12 8.84 10.18
CA ILE A 55 21.17 8.77 9.06
C ILE A 55 20.50 10.13 8.89
N SER A 56 20.07 10.49 7.67
CA SER A 56 19.35 11.75 7.44
C SER A 56 17.88 11.69 7.91
N ASN A 57 17.22 12.86 8.01
CA ASN A 57 15.75 12.90 8.25
C ASN A 57 14.97 12.09 7.20
N LYS A 58 15.41 12.14 5.94
CA LYS A 58 14.77 11.38 4.85
C LYS A 58 14.96 9.87 5.01
N ASP A 59 16.15 9.44 5.44
CA ASP A 59 16.41 8.02 5.69
C ASP A 59 15.58 7.53 6.87
N GLN A 60 15.46 8.33 7.94
CA GLN A 60 14.58 8.02 9.07
C GLN A 60 13.13 7.82 8.60
N GLU A 61 12.57 8.75 7.81
CA GLU A 61 11.20 8.63 7.28
C GLU A 61 10.99 7.34 6.46
N LEU A 62 11.99 6.92 5.69
CA LEU A 62 11.91 5.69 4.88
C LEU A 62 12.03 4.41 5.70
N LEU A 63 12.77 4.47 6.83
CA LEU A 63 13.08 3.33 7.68
C LEU A 63 12.05 3.09 8.79
N LEU A 64 11.33 4.12 9.24
CA LEU A 64 10.32 3.97 10.29
C LEU A 64 9.18 3.04 9.85
N VAL A 65 8.70 2.24 10.81
CA VAL A 65 7.48 1.44 10.68
C VAL A 65 6.29 2.33 11.08
N PRO A 66 5.33 2.61 10.19
CA PRO A 66 4.17 3.42 10.56
C PRO A 66 3.32 2.69 11.60
N CYS A 67 3.24 3.20 12.83
CA CYS A 67 2.36 2.63 13.85
C CYS A 67 0.89 2.71 13.39
N SER A 68 0.12 1.62 13.54
CA SER A 68 -1.32 1.67 13.29
C SER A 68 -2.05 2.28 14.50
N PRO A 69 -2.95 3.27 14.32
CA PRO A 69 -3.79 3.75 15.39
C PRO A 69 -5.05 2.86 15.63
N SER A 70 -5.28 1.83 14.82
CA SER A 70 -6.58 1.14 14.80
C SER A 70 -6.54 -0.27 14.18
N ASP A 71 -7.52 -1.07 14.61
CA ASP A 71 -7.89 -2.50 14.43
C ASP A 71 -7.79 -3.15 13.03
N ASP A 72 -7.17 -2.49 12.05
CA ASP A 72 -6.97 -3.05 10.72
C ASP A 72 -5.73 -3.97 10.75
N SER A 73 -5.94 -5.27 10.56
CA SER A 73 -4.96 -6.37 10.67
C SER A 73 -3.76 -6.34 9.71
N VAL A 74 -3.47 -5.19 9.11
CA VAL A 74 -2.47 -5.03 8.05
C VAL A 74 -1.17 -4.55 8.64
N ILE A 75 -0.15 -5.39 8.49
CA ILE A 75 1.23 -5.04 8.80
C ILE A 75 1.67 -3.94 7.83
N ARG A 76 2.02 -2.77 8.35
CA ARG A 76 2.65 -1.68 7.59
C ARG A 76 4.15 -1.86 7.62
N TRP A 77 4.77 -2.01 6.46
CA TRP A 77 6.23 -2.15 6.39
C TRP A 77 6.89 -0.79 6.12
N PRO A 78 8.15 -0.61 6.54
CA PRO A 78 8.92 0.56 6.15
C PRO A 78 8.96 0.76 4.64
N LEU A 79 8.86 2.01 4.20
CA LEU A 79 8.74 2.35 2.78
C LEU A 79 9.91 1.83 1.94
N PHE A 80 11.12 1.74 2.51
CA PHE A 80 12.29 1.22 1.79
C PHE A 80 12.11 -0.24 1.32
N LEU A 81 11.32 -1.06 2.03
CA LEU A 81 11.02 -2.45 1.64
C LEU A 81 9.97 -2.52 0.53
N LEU A 82 9.13 -1.48 0.40
CA LEU A 82 7.97 -1.44 -0.48
C LEU A 82 8.22 -0.65 -1.77
N ALA A 83 9.19 0.27 -1.78
CA ALA A 83 9.40 1.26 -2.84
C ALA A 83 9.45 0.68 -4.27
N SER A 84 10.08 -0.49 -4.45
CA SER A 84 10.18 -1.14 -5.77
C SER A 84 9.07 -2.16 -6.06
N LYS A 85 8.20 -2.44 -5.08
CA LYS A 85 7.24 -3.54 -5.14
C LYS A 85 5.99 -3.21 -5.94
N ILE A 86 5.48 -1.97 -5.82
CA ILE A 86 4.33 -1.51 -6.60
C ILE A 86 4.62 -1.49 -8.11
N PRO A 87 5.73 -0.91 -8.60
CA PRO A 87 6.06 -0.97 -10.02
C PRO A 87 6.26 -2.41 -10.54
N ALA A 88 6.87 -3.28 -9.74
CA ALA A 88 7.03 -4.69 -10.08
C ALA A 88 5.68 -5.41 -10.20
N ALA A 89 4.78 -5.22 -9.24
CA ALA A 89 3.43 -5.76 -9.27
C ALA A 89 2.63 -5.28 -10.49
N LEU A 90 2.75 -3.99 -10.86
CA LEU A 90 2.12 -3.42 -12.05
C LEU A 90 2.64 -4.05 -13.35
N ASN A 91 3.95 -4.32 -13.44
CA ASN A 91 4.52 -5.01 -14.59
C ASN A 91 4.00 -6.45 -14.71
N ILE A 92 3.95 -7.18 -13.59
CA ILE A 92 3.37 -8.55 -13.55
C ILE A 92 1.89 -8.52 -13.98
N ALA A 93 1.12 -7.55 -13.47
CA ALA A 93 -0.29 -7.40 -13.80
C ALA A 93 -0.48 -7.08 -15.29
N LYS A 94 0.32 -6.18 -15.87
CA LYS A 94 0.25 -5.80 -17.28
C LYS A 94 0.42 -6.99 -18.23
N ASP A 95 1.31 -7.92 -17.90
CA ASP A 95 1.61 -9.10 -18.72
C ASP A 95 0.64 -10.28 -18.48
N SER A 96 -0.27 -10.14 -17.51
CA SER A 96 -1.24 -11.18 -17.16
C SER A 96 -2.38 -11.30 -18.19
N LYS A 97 -2.72 -12.54 -18.55
CA LYS A 97 -3.81 -12.85 -19.49
C LYS A 97 -5.14 -12.96 -18.75
N ARG A 98 -6.24 -12.57 -19.41
CA ARG A 98 -7.65 -12.50 -18.89
C ARG A 98 -8.24 -13.76 -18.22
N LYS A 99 -7.53 -14.89 -18.16
CA LYS A 99 -8.01 -16.16 -17.57
C LYS A 99 -7.03 -16.75 -16.55
N GLU A 100 -5.97 -16.02 -16.18
CA GLU A 100 -4.87 -16.52 -15.36
C GLU A 100 -4.87 -15.92 -13.93
N ASP A 101 -6.04 -15.63 -13.36
CA ASP A 101 -6.21 -14.99 -12.04
C ASP A 101 -5.40 -15.70 -10.95
N ALA A 102 -5.52 -17.02 -10.85
CA ALA A 102 -4.79 -17.83 -9.88
C ALA A 102 -3.27 -17.72 -10.03
N LYS A 103 -2.78 -17.58 -11.27
CA LYS A 103 -1.34 -17.42 -11.54
C LYS A 103 -0.88 -16.01 -11.19
N LEU A 104 -1.67 -14.98 -11.50
CA LEU A 104 -1.37 -13.60 -11.09
C LEU A 104 -1.29 -13.48 -9.57
N ILE A 105 -2.29 -13.98 -8.86
CA ILE A 105 -2.32 -13.97 -7.39
C ILE A 105 -1.13 -14.74 -6.83
N LYS A 106 -0.81 -15.92 -7.40
CA LYS A 106 0.37 -16.69 -6.98
C LYS A 106 1.68 -15.94 -7.20
N LEU A 107 1.81 -15.19 -8.30
CA LEU A 107 3.01 -14.40 -8.59
C LEU A 107 3.14 -13.22 -7.62
N ILE A 108 2.06 -12.50 -7.34
CA ILE A 108 2.07 -11.41 -6.35
C ILE A 108 2.39 -11.96 -4.95
N ASN A 109 1.81 -13.11 -4.58
CA ASN A 109 2.01 -13.75 -3.28
C ASN A 109 3.37 -14.45 -3.16
N SER A 110 4.15 -14.58 -4.25
CA SER A 110 5.47 -15.19 -4.21
C SER A 110 6.51 -14.32 -3.50
N ASP A 111 6.30 -13.00 -3.48
CA ASP A 111 7.09 -12.04 -2.72
C ASP A 111 6.20 -11.46 -1.62
N PHE A 112 6.52 -11.80 -0.37
CA PHE A 112 5.77 -11.36 0.80
C PHE A 112 5.62 -9.83 0.87
N TYR A 113 6.70 -9.08 0.58
CA TYR A 113 6.66 -7.62 0.58
C TYR A 113 5.88 -7.06 -0.60
N MET A 114 5.82 -7.79 -1.73
CA MET A 114 5.00 -7.38 -2.87
C MET A 114 3.51 -7.49 -2.57
N HIS A 115 3.08 -8.61 -2.00
CA HIS A 115 1.70 -8.77 -1.54
C HIS A 115 1.34 -7.68 -0.52
N SER A 116 2.18 -7.48 0.51
CA SER A 116 1.96 -6.43 1.51
C SER A 116 1.89 -5.04 0.88
N ALA A 117 2.80 -4.69 -0.03
CA ALA A 117 2.78 -3.39 -0.71
C ALA A 117 1.46 -3.15 -1.45
N VAL A 118 0.99 -4.14 -2.21
CA VAL A 118 -0.25 -4.01 -3.01
C VAL A 118 -1.46 -3.83 -2.09
N VAL A 119 -1.57 -4.64 -1.04
CA VAL A 119 -2.70 -4.57 -0.07
C VAL A 119 -2.68 -3.25 0.69
N GLU A 120 -1.52 -2.83 1.17
CA GLU A 120 -1.35 -1.57 1.91
C GLU A 120 -1.66 -0.36 1.02
N CYS A 121 -1.13 -0.34 -0.21
CA CYS A 121 -1.40 0.73 -1.18
C CYS A 121 -2.89 0.86 -1.47
N TYR A 122 -3.58 -0.26 -1.73
CA TYR A 122 -5.02 -0.27 -1.98
C TYR A 122 -5.82 0.28 -0.80
N LYS A 123 -5.53 -0.17 0.43
CA LYS A 123 -6.23 0.30 1.63
C LYS A 123 -5.95 1.77 1.93
N THR A 124 -4.71 2.22 1.77
CA THR A 124 -4.34 3.62 1.99
C THR A 124 -5.05 4.54 0.99
N ILE A 125 -5.08 4.17 -0.29
CA ILE A 125 -5.84 4.92 -1.31
C ILE A 125 -7.33 4.96 -0.97
N LYS A 126 -7.91 3.83 -0.52
CA LYS A 126 -9.29 3.77 -0.05
C LYS A 126 -9.57 4.75 1.08
N CYS A 127 -8.77 4.72 2.16
CA CYS A 127 -8.94 5.63 3.29
C CYS A 127 -8.79 7.10 2.89
N LEU A 128 -7.83 7.41 2.01
CA LEU A 128 -7.63 8.77 1.52
C LEU A 128 -8.82 9.27 0.69
N ILE A 129 -9.35 8.44 -0.21
CA ILE A 129 -10.53 8.81 -1.01
C ILE A 129 -11.75 8.96 -0.10
N ASP A 130 -12.00 8.00 0.79
CA ASP A 130 -13.14 8.05 1.72
C ASP A 130 -13.09 9.29 2.63
N GLY A 131 -11.89 9.71 3.04
CA GLY A 131 -11.68 10.92 3.86
C GLY A 131 -11.84 12.24 3.11
N LEU A 132 -11.79 12.24 1.78
CA LEU A 132 -11.96 13.45 0.95
C LEU A 132 -13.39 13.64 0.44
N LEU A 133 -14.19 12.58 0.39
CA LEU A 133 -15.56 12.65 -0.11
C LEU A 133 -16.50 13.15 0.99
N GLU A 134 -17.15 14.28 0.75
CA GLU A 134 -18.19 14.82 1.64
C GLU A 134 -19.57 14.24 1.34
N ASP A 135 -19.88 14.03 0.05
CA ASP A 135 -21.20 13.58 -0.42
C ASP A 135 -21.43 12.07 -0.27
N GLU A 136 -22.60 11.70 0.24
CA GLU A 136 -22.97 10.29 0.49
C GLU A 136 -23.28 9.51 -0.79
N ALA A 137 -23.69 10.17 -1.88
CA ALA A 137 -23.87 9.51 -3.17
C ALA A 137 -22.51 9.16 -3.78
N ASP A 138 -21.54 10.07 -3.72
CA ASP A 138 -20.16 9.83 -4.18
C ASP A 138 -19.50 8.69 -3.40
N LYS A 139 -19.64 8.67 -2.06
CA LYS A 139 -19.18 7.55 -1.22
C LYS A 139 -19.79 6.22 -1.64
N LYS A 140 -21.10 6.19 -1.94
CA LYS A 140 -21.77 4.95 -2.40
C LYS A 140 -21.24 4.45 -3.74
N ILE A 141 -20.88 5.35 -4.66
CA ILE A 141 -20.29 4.96 -5.95
C ILE A 141 -18.93 4.32 -5.72
N VAL A 142 -18.08 4.94 -4.90
CA VAL A 142 -16.75 4.44 -4.58
C VAL A 142 -16.82 3.10 -3.81
N LEU A 143 -17.74 2.97 -2.86
CA LEU A 143 -17.98 1.71 -2.15
C LEU A 143 -18.37 0.56 -3.09
N LYS A 144 -19.25 0.81 -4.07
CA LYS A 144 -19.61 -0.21 -5.08
C LYS A 144 -18.40 -0.70 -5.87
N ILE A 145 -17.47 0.19 -6.21
CA ILE A 145 -16.23 -0.20 -6.91
C ILE A 145 -15.39 -1.11 -6.00
N TYR A 146 -15.23 -0.76 -4.73
CA TYR A 146 -14.48 -1.58 -3.78
C TYR A 146 -15.13 -2.93 -3.49
N ASP A 147 -16.47 -2.97 -3.44
CA ASP A 147 -17.22 -4.22 -3.30
C ASP A 147 -17.06 -5.10 -4.53
N GLU A 148 -17.10 -4.52 -5.74
CA GLU A 148 -16.85 -5.24 -6.99
C GLU A 148 -15.42 -5.83 -7.04
N VAL A 149 -14.41 -5.05 -6.64
CA VAL A 149 -13.03 -5.56 -6.51
C VAL A 149 -12.96 -6.74 -5.54
N SER A 150 -13.62 -6.63 -4.39
CA SER A 150 -13.60 -7.68 -3.37
C SER A 150 -14.33 -8.95 -3.84
N ASN A 151 -15.51 -8.79 -4.45
CA ASN A 151 -16.32 -9.89 -4.99
C ASN A 151 -15.62 -10.60 -6.15
N SER A 152 -15.01 -9.85 -7.06
CA SER A 152 -14.29 -10.38 -8.23
C SER A 152 -13.08 -11.23 -7.84
N LEU A 153 -12.35 -10.81 -6.79
CA LEU A 153 -11.24 -11.57 -6.21
C LEU A 153 -11.73 -12.86 -5.55
N GLN A 154 -12.80 -12.81 -4.75
CA GLN A 154 -13.38 -14.00 -4.11
C GLN A 154 -13.91 -15.02 -5.13
N GLN A 155 -14.50 -14.56 -6.23
CA GLN A 155 -15.03 -15.42 -7.29
C GLN A 155 -13.96 -15.91 -8.28
N GLY A 156 -12.71 -15.42 -8.19
CA GLY A 156 -11.65 -15.76 -9.13
C GLY A 156 -11.94 -15.29 -10.56
N LYS A 157 -12.58 -14.11 -10.70
CA LYS A 157 -12.95 -13.50 -11.99
C LYS A 157 -12.37 -12.09 -12.17
N PHE A 158 -11.45 -11.68 -11.31
CA PHE A 158 -10.78 -10.39 -11.36
C PHE A 158 -10.27 -10.01 -12.75
N LEU A 159 -9.58 -10.89 -13.49
CA LEU A 159 -9.07 -10.54 -14.84
C LEU A 159 -10.13 -10.57 -15.95
N LYS A 160 -11.36 -11.02 -15.63
CA LYS A 160 -12.53 -10.95 -16.52
C LYS A 160 -13.32 -9.67 -16.32
N GLU A 161 -13.26 -9.09 -15.13
CA GLU A 161 -13.99 -7.87 -14.75
C GLU A 161 -13.09 -6.63 -14.81
N PHE A 162 -11.78 -6.80 -14.61
CA PHE A 162 -10.78 -5.73 -14.60
C PHE A 162 -9.66 -5.97 -15.64
N LYS A 163 -9.35 -4.92 -16.39
CA LYS A 163 -8.34 -4.87 -17.44
C LYS A 163 -7.01 -4.35 -16.88
N MET A 164 -6.05 -5.25 -16.70
CA MET A 164 -4.74 -4.88 -16.12
C MET A 164 -3.91 -3.94 -17.00
N SER A 165 -4.19 -3.84 -18.31
CA SER A 165 -3.52 -2.87 -19.17
C SER A 165 -3.85 -1.41 -18.82
N GLY A 166 -4.97 -1.15 -18.12
CA GLY A 166 -5.35 0.19 -17.65
C GLY A 166 -4.69 0.60 -16.33
N MET A 167 -4.15 -0.37 -15.57
CA MET A 167 -3.55 -0.11 -14.26
C MET A 167 -2.34 0.84 -14.29
N PRO A 168 -1.42 0.79 -15.27
CA PRO A 168 -0.33 1.75 -15.36
C PRO A 168 -0.81 3.20 -15.59
N LEU A 169 -1.93 3.40 -16.31
CA LEU A 169 -2.50 4.72 -16.50
C LEU A 169 -3.12 5.23 -15.19
N LEU A 170 -3.84 4.34 -14.49
CA LEU A 170 -4.41 4.63 -13.18
C LEU A 170 -3.31 5.01 -12.17
N SER A 171 -2.18 4.29 -12.14
CA SER A 171 -1.08 4.58 -11.22
C SER A 171 -0.47 5.96 -11.46
N VAL A 172 -0.30 6.38 -12.72
CA VAL A 172 0.21 7.73 -13.06
C VAL A 172 -0.77 8.82 -12.59
N LYS A 173 -2.08 8.59 -12.71
CA LYS A 173 -3.09 9.54 -12.23
C LYS A 173 -3.15 9.62 -10.72
N LEU A 174 -3.04 8.49 -10.02
CA LEU A 174 -2.93 8.43 -8.57
C LEU A 174 -1.68 9.15 -8.08
N GLU A 175 -0.52 8.95 -8.71
CA GLU A 175 0.72 9.66 -8.38
C GLU A 175 0.55 11.18 -8.53
N LYS A 176 -0.08 11.63 -9.62
CA LYS A 176 -0.38 13.05 -9.83
C LYS A 176 -1.31 13.61 -8.76
N TRP A 177 -2.34 12.85 -8.38
CA TRP A 177 -3.28 13.24 -7.33
C TRP A 177 -2.59 13.34 -5.96
N LEU A 178 -1.75 12.36 -5.59
CA LEU A 178 -0.97 12.40 -4.36
C LEU A 178 -0.03 13.61 -4.32
N LYS A 179 0.61 13.96 -5.44
CA LYS A 179 1.43 15.18 -5.54
C LYS A 179 0.63 16.46 -5.30
N ILE A 180 -0.65 16.50 -5.70
CA ILE A 180 -1.53 17.64 -5.40
C ILE A 180 -1.84 17.67 -3.90
N LEU A 181 -2.20 16.53 -3.30
CA LEU A 181 -2.49 16.44 -1.85
C LEU A 181 -1.32 16.86 -0.96
N MET A 182 -0.10 16.59 -1.40
CA MET A 182 1.13 16.88 -0.63
C MET A 182 1.71 18.27 -0.89
N ALA A 183 1.18 19.03 -1.85
CA ALA A 183 1.70 20.35 -2.15
C ALA A 183 1.21 21.40 -1.14
N ASP A 184 2.02 22.43 -0.89
CA ASP A 184 1.60 23.57 -0.09
C ASP A 184 0.63 24.44 -0.89
N HIS A 185 -0.61 24.58 -0.41
CA HIS A 185 -1.64 25.40 -1.04
C HIS A 185 -1.97 26.60 -0.17
N TRP A 186 -1.97 27.77 -0.79
CA TRP A 186 -2.34 29.04 -0.15
C TRP A 186 -3.77 29.46 -0.47
N ASP A 187 -4.42 28.78 -1.41
CA ASP A 187 -5.77 29.05 -1.90
C ASP A 187 -6.61 27.77 -1.90
N ASP A 188 -7.57 27.72 -0.98
CA ASP A 188 -8.44 26.57 -0.76
C ASP A 188 -9.36 26.28 -1.96
N GLU A 189 -9.78 27.30 -2.72
CA GLU A 189 -10.69 27.10 -3.86
C GLU A 189 -9.95 26.45 -5.03
N ILE A 190 -8.75 26.93 -5.33
CA ILE A 190 -7.89 26.36 -6.37
C ILE A 190 -7.51 24.92 -6.00
N TYR A 191 -7.16 24.68 -4.73
CA TYR A 191 -6.84 23.35 -4.23
C TYR A 191 -7.99 22.37 -4.39
N LYS A 192 -9.19 22.75 -3.95
CA LYS A 192 -10.40 21.93 -4.10
C LYS A 192 -10.69 21.62 -5.57
N ALA A 193 -10.63 22.63 -6.45
CA ALA A 193 -10.85 22.43 -7.89
C ALA A 193 -9.83 21.45 -8.52
N GLN A 194 -8.56 21.53 -8.12
CA GLN A 194 -7.52 20.61 -8.58
C GLN A 194 -7.75 19.18 -8.09
N ILE A 195 -8.14 18.99 -6.82
CA ILE A 195 -8.48 17.68 -6.27
C ILE A 195 -9.69 17.09 -6.99
N THR A 196 -10.78 17.84 -7.11
CA THR A 196 -12.01 17.36 -7.78
C THR A 196 -11.71 16.92 -9.21
N LYS A 197 -10.92 17.72 -9.95
CA LYS A 197 -10.51 17.35 -11.31
C LYS A 197 -9.64 16.10 -11.35
N ALA A 198 -8.74 15.92 -10.38
CA ALA A 198 -7.89 14.75 -10.30
C ALA A 198 -8.70 13.48 -9.94
N LEU A 199 -9.62 13.58 -8.97
CA LEU A 199 -10.52 12.49 -8.59
C LEU A 199 -11.46 12.10 -9.74
N GLN A 200 -12.05 13.07 -10.45
CA GLN A 200 -12.83 12.80 -11.65
C GLN A 200 -11.99 12.03 -12.69
N GLY A 201 -10.77 12.49 -12.94
CA GLY A 201 -9.87 11.83 -13.88
C GLY A 201 -9.47 10.40 -13.45
N ILE A 202 -9.39 10.13 -12.15
CA ILE A 202 -9.18 8.77 -11.60
C ILE A 202 -10.44 7.93 -11.85
N MET A 203 -11.62 8.43 -11.48
CA MET A 203 -12.89 7.72 -11.66
C MET A 203 -13.18 7.39 -13.12
N ASP A 204 -12.91 8.32 -14.04
CA ASP A 204 -13.04 8.09 -15.48
C ASP A 204 -12.13 6.95 -15.95
N THR A 205 -10.90 6.89 -15.42
CA THR A 205 -9.93 5.84 -15.79
C THR A 205 -10.35 4.49 -15.22
N VAL A 206 -10.84 4.48 -13.97
CA VAL A 206 -11.35 3.25 -13.35
C VAL A 206 -12.53 2.71 -14.16
N THR A 207 -13.47 3.56 -14.54
CA THR A 207 -14.70 3.14 -15.25
C THR A 207 -14.47 2.76 -16.72
N HIS A 208 -13.60 3.46 -17.45
CA HIS A 208 -13.43 3.26 -18.90
C HIS A 208 -12.22 2.40 -19.28
N ASP A 209 -11.11 2.52 -18.55
CA ASP A 209 -9.84 1.87 -18.92
C ASP A 209 -9.55 0.62 -18.09
N VAL A 210 -10.09 0.54 -16.87
CA VAL A 210 -9.81 -0.52 -15.90
C VAL A 210 -10.99 -1.47 -15.75
N MET A 211 -12.22 -1.01 -15.57
CA MET A 211 -13.41 -1.86 -15.47
C MET A 211 -13.93 -2.25 -16.86
N ILE A 212 -14.20 -3.53 -17.07
CA ILE A 212 -14.74 -4.02 -18.35
C ILE A 212 -16.24 -3.71 -18.49
N ASN A 213 -16.97 -3.60 -17.38
CA ASN A 213 -18.40 -3.27 -17.33
C ASN A 213 -18.69 -1.95 -16.58
N GLY A 214 -17.74 -1.01 -16.52
CA GLY A 214 -17.83 0.18 -15.66
C GLY A 214 -18.95 1.19 -15.96
N GLN A 215 -19.76 0.96 -17.01
CA GLN A 215 -20.90 1.81 -17.39
C GLN A 215 -22.28 1.13 -17.21
N LYS A 216 -22.36 -0.03 -16.56
CA LYS A 216 -23.63 -0.70 -16.26
C LYS A 216 -24.16 -0.38 -14.88
#